data_AF-A0A5J4YB10-F1
#
_entry.id   AF-A0A5J4YB10-F1
#
_cell.length_a   1.000
_cell.length_b   1.000
_cell.length_c   1.000
_cell.angle_alpha   90.00
_cell.angle_beta   90.00
_cell.angle_gamma   90.00
#
_symmetry.space_group_name_H-M   'P 1'
#
loop_
_entity.id
_entity.type
_entity.pdbx_description
1 polymer ?
#
loop_
_entity_poly.entity_id
_entity_poly.type
_entity_poly.pdbx_seq_one_letter_code
_entity_poly.pdbx_strand_id
1 'polypeptide(L)'
;MSQALSLYEDLFDSSLFDNESYEVQDYRFSGQTVKLLCSASATTDYDLTGQILWPAASMLAGYLAANPAILQNCTCACELGAGLGLVGLLAAQACPVVLTDHNDVVLRVLGRNAELNQAHHSIRCLKLEWNSQDDIEQILQISPDHKGFDIVLGADVCYSLKALPALFGVASQLLGGRLGCKFLLGYVSRAYSIDKQILIQAQIAGFSIQEVPNTRKDLGGSLEGVVYSLTLQERSGTHS
;
A
#
# COMPACT_ATOMS: atom_id res chain seq x y z
N MET A 1 -35.46 -17.31 -26.07
CA MET A 1 -34.96 -15.98 -25.63
C MET A 1 -33.96 -16.03 -24.48
N SER A 2 -33.78 -17.14 -23.76
CA SER A 2 -32.90 -17.19 -22.57
C SER A 2 -31.45 -17.65 -22.84
N GLN A 3 -31.15 -18.33 -23.95
CA GLN A 3 -29.78 -18.78 -24.27
C GLN A 3 -28.95 -17.78 -25.11
N ALA A 4 -29.57 -16.74 -25.67
CA ALA A 4 -28.87 -15.73 -26.45
C ALA A 4 -28.30 -14.59 -25.59
N LEU A 5 -28.80 -14.42 -24.36
CA LEU A 5 -28.33 -13.39 -23.41
C LEU A 5 -27.07 -13.85 -22.65
N SER A 6 -26.93 -15.15 -22.35
CA SER A 6 -25.74 -15.67 -21.67
C SER A 6 -24.48 -15.72 -22.55
N LEU A 7 -24.64 -15.68 -23.88
CA LEU A 7 -23.53 -15.62 -24.83
C LEU A 7 -22.99 -14.19 -25.04
N TYR A 8 -23.75 -13.17 -24.65
CA TYR A 8 -23.36 -11.76 -24.80
C TYR A 8 -22.58 -11.22 -23.59
N GLU A 9 -22.77 -11.78 -22.40
CA GLU A 9 -21.98 -11.42 -21.20
C GLU A 9 -20.55 -12.00 -21.25
N ASP A 10 -20.35 -13.15 -21.92
CA ASP A 10 -19.03 -13.80 -22.08
C ASP A 10 -18.15 -13.19 -23.20
N LEU A 11 -18.65 -12.19 -23.95
CA LEU A 11 -17.91 -11.51 -25.01
C LEU A 11 -17.45 -10.10 -24.63
N PHE A 12 -17.66 -9.68 -23.38
CA PHE A 12 -17.13 -8.42 -22.87
C PHE A 12 -15.68 -8.62 -22.39
N ASP A 13 -14.76 -8.72 -23.35
CA ASP A 13 -13.33 -8.67 -23.06
C ASP A 13 -12.95 -7.22 -22.69
N SER A 14 -13.00 -6.91 -21.39
CA SER A 14 -12.61 -5.60 -20.86
C SER A 14 -11.14 -5.26 -21.15
N SER A 15 -10.29 -6.24 -21.50
CA SER A 15 -8.90 -6.00 -21.89
C SER A 15 -8.77 -5.23 -23.22
N LEU A 16 -9.84 -5.19 -24.04
CA LEU A 16 -9.88 -4.38 -25.26
C LEU A 16 -10.02 -2.87 -25.00
N PHE A 17 -10.42 -2.47 -23.79
CA PHE A 17 -10.57 -1.06 -23.38
C PHE A 17 -9.52 -0.61 -22.37
N ASP A 18 -8.74 -1.54 -21.82
CA ASP A 18 -7.56 -1.22 -21.04
C ASP A 18 -6.50 -0.69 -22.01
N ASN A 19 -6.31 0.63 -22.04
CA ASN A 19 -5.23 1.26 -22.78
C ASN A 19 -3.90 0.93 -22.09
N GLU A 20 -3.39 -0.28 -22.30
CA GLU A 20 -2.15 -0.83 -21.71
C GLU A 20 -0.86 -0.20 -22.31
N SER A 21 -0.85 1.11 -22.52
CA SER A 21 0.36 1.84 -22.90
C SER A 21 1.21 2.13 -21.66
N TYR A 22 1.88 1.08 -21.16
CA TYR A 22 2.83 1.19 -20.06
C TYR A 22 4.24 1.48 -20.56
N GLU A 23 4.91 2.43 -19.92
CA GLU A 23 6.32 2.74 -20.14
C GLU A 23 7.14 2.39 -18.90
N VAL A 24 8.34 1.85 -19.10
CA VAL A 24 9.27 1.58 -17.99
C VAL A 24 9.91 2.88 -17.53
N GLN A 25 9.78 3.19 -16.25
CA GLN A 25 10.42 4.32 -15.60
C GLN A 25 11.35 3.84 -14.47
N ASP A 26 12.54 4.42 -14.40
CA ASP A 26 13.53 4.14 -13.35
C ASP A 26 13.37 5.12 -12.18
N TYR A 27 13.14 4.61 -10.97
CA TYR A 27 13.14 5.37 -9.72
C TYR A 27 14.38 5.02 -8.90
N ARG A 28 15.19 6.03 -8.56
CA ARG A 28 16.51 5.83 -7.93
C ARG A 28 16.55 6.42 -6.53
N PHE A 29 16.95 5.60 -5.56
CA PHE A 29 17.08 5.99 -4.15
C PHE A 29 18.37 5.43 -3.57
N SER A 30 19.32 6.29 -3.20
CA SER A 30 20.53 5.95 -2.43
C SER A 30 21.20 4.60 -2.79
N GLY A 31 21.44 4.37 -4.09
CA GLY A 31 22.11 3.17 -4.60
C GLY A 31 21.19 2.01 -5.01
N GLN A 32 19.88 2.13 -4.77
CA GLN A 32 18.86 1.20 -5.25
C GLN A 32 18.10 1.82 -6.43
N THR A 33 17.71 0.99 -7.40
CA THR A 33 16.86 1.38 -8.53
C THR A 33 15.66 0.46 -8.58
N VAL A 34 14.46 1.04 -8.58
CA VAL A 34 13.20 0.32 -8.80
C VAL A 34 12.66 0.72 -10.16
N LYS A 35 12.37 -0.25 -11.01
CA LYS A 35 11.81 -0.06 -12.35
C LYS A 35 10.32 -0.32 -12.33
N LEU A 36 9.50 0.62 -12.79
CA LEU A 36 8.06 0.43 -12.83
C LEU A 36 7.54 0.60 -14.26
N LEU A 37 6.64 -0.29 -14.66
CA LEU A 37 5.70 -0.06 -15.73
C LEU A 37 4.66 0.95 -15.22
N CYS A 38 4.66 2.14 -15.80
CA CYS A 38 3.74 3.23 -15.46
C CYS A 38 2.85 3.52 -16.67
N SER A 39 1.56 3.75 -16.46
CA SER A 39 0.69 4.21 -17.55
C SER A 39 1.13 5.60 -18.01
N ALA A 40 1.22 5.81 -19.33
CA ALA A 40 1.56 7.10 -19.90
C ALA A 40 0.47 8.18 -19.66
N SER A 41 -0.73 7.76 -19.26
CA SER A 41 -1.88 8.64 -19.05
C SER A 41 -2.53 8.37 -17.69
N ALA A 42 -2.78 9.42 -16.91
CA ALA A 42 -3.64 9.31 -15.74
C ALA A 42 -5.08 9.03 -16.21
N THR A 43 -5.60 7.88 -15.84
CA THR A 43 -7.02 7.56 -16.02
C THR A 43 -7.87 8.38 -15.04
N THR A 44 -9.02 8.87 -15.51
CA THR A 44 -10.00 9.55 -14.65
C THR A 44 -10.90 8.57 -13.90
N ASP A 45 -10.78 7.27 -14.17
CA ASP A 45 -11.49 6.25 -13.42
C ASP A 45 -10.81 6.04 -12.06
N TYR A 46 -11.55 6.31 -10.99
CA TYR A 46 -11.05 6.24 -9.61
C TYR A 46 -10.46 4.86 -9.30
N ASP A 47 -11.04 3.79 -9.88
CA ASP A 47 -10.64 2.41 -9.61
C ASP A 47 -9.34 2.02 -10.32
N LEU A 48 -8.91 2.79 -11.33
CA LEU A 48 -7.69 2.54 -12.12
C LEU A 48 -6.55 3.50 -11.77
N THR A 49 -6.72 4.35 -10.76
CA THR A 49 -5.70 5.30 -10.29
C THR A 49 -4.41 4.65 -9.77
N GLY A 50 -4.45 3.35 -9.47
CA GLY A 50 -3.28 2.56 -9.08
C GLY A 50 -2.26 2.32 -10.21
N GLN A 51 -2.57 2.71 -11.45
CA GLN A 51 -1.70 2.54 -12.62
C GLN A 51 -0.68 3.69 -12.82
N ILE A 52 -0.73 4.72 -11.99
CA ILE A 52 0.24 5.83 -11.96
C ILE A 52 0.95 5.90 -10.62
N LEU A 53 2.12 6.53 -10.60
CA LEU A 53 2.85 6.74 -9.36
C LEU A 53 2.40 8.02 -8.67
N TRP A 54 1.95 7.88 -7.41
CA TRP A 54 1.54 8.99 -6.57
C TRP A 54 2.71 9.58 -5.76
N PRO A 55 2.74 10.91 -5.48
CA PRO A 55 3.86 11.55 -4.81
C PRO A 55 4.19 10.98 -3.42
N ALA A 56 3.19 10.50 -2.66
CA ALA A 56 3.44 9.87 -1.37
C ALA A 56 4.31 8.61 -1.47
N ALA A 57 4.21 7.86 -2.58
CA ALA A 57 4.99 6.64 -2.78
C ALA A 57 6.48 6.97 -2.91
N SER A 58 6.83 7.97 -3.74
CA SER A 58 8.21 8.46 -3.87
C SER A 58 8.76 9.00 -2.56
N MET A 59 7.92 9.69 -1.77
CA MET A 59 8.31 10.21 -0.46
C MET A 59 8.59 9.09 0.56
N LEU A 60 7.69 8.12 0.67
CA LEU A 60 7.85 6.99 1.59
C LEU A 60 9.03 6.09 1.17
N ALA A 61 9.18 5.82 -0.12
CA ALA A 61 10.33 5.10 -0.66
C ALA A 61 11.65 5.82 -0.36
N GLY A 62 11.70 7.14 -0.58
CA GLY A 62 12.87 7.95 -0.22
C GLY A 62 13.20 7.91 1.27
N TYR A 63 12.17 7.92 2.13
CA TYR A 63 12.35 7.77 3.58
C TYR A 63 12.94 6.41 3.95
N LEU A 64 12.41 5.31 3.39
CA LEU A 64 12.95 3.96 3.64
C LEU A 64 14.39 3.82 3.15
N ALA A 65 14.71 4.31 1.95
CA ALA A 65 16.05 4.25 1.39
C ALA A 65 17.08 5.06 2.21
N ALA A 66 16.65 6.18 2.80
CA ALA A 66 17.50 6.98 3.69
C ALA A 66 17.66 6.35 5.08
N ASN A 67 16.79 5.41 5.46
CA ASN A 67 16.74 4.81 6.79
C ASN A 67 16.68 3.27 6.70
N PRO A 68 17.70 2.60 6.09
CA PRO A 68 17.66 1.16 5.87
C PRO A 68 17.54 0.34 7.17
N ALA A 69 17.98 0.91 8.31
CA ALA A 69 17.84 0.32 9.63
C ALA A 69 16.38 -0.04 10.00
N ILE A 70 15.38 0.64 9.42
CA ILE A 70 13.96 0.34 9.62
C ILE A 70 13.63 -1.09 9.19
N LEU A 71 14.24 -1.55 8.10
CA LEU A 71 14.00 -2.87 7.52
C LEU A 71 15.03 -3.91 7.99
N GLN A 72 16.08 -3.50 8.73
CA GLN A 72 17.28 -4.30 8.99
C GLN A 72 17.07 -5.59 9.82
N ASN A 73 15.89 -5.81 10.40
CA ASN A 73 15.51 -7.09 11.00
C ASN A 73 14.03 -7.43 10.71
N CYS A 74 13.47 -6.85 9.65
CA CYS A 74 12.10 -7.11 9.26
C CYS A 74 12.02 -8.53 8.69
N THR A 75 11.25 -9.40 9.33
CA THR A 75 11.02 -10.77 8.88
C THR A 75 10.05 -10.80 7.71
N CYS A 76 9.05 -9.91 7.71
CA CYS A 76 8.12 -9.72 6.60
C CYS A 76 7.39 -8.38 6.70
N ALA A 77 7.17 -7.73 5.56
CA ALA A 77 6.36 -6.53 5.43
C ALA A 77 5.16 -6.73 4.48
N CYS A 78 4.10 -5.95 4.68
CA CYS A 78 2.92 -5.92 3.81
C CYS A 78 2.63 -4.49 3.35
N GLU A 79 2.43 -4.27 2.05
CA GLU A 79 2.00 -2.98 1.51
C GLU A 79 0.51 -3.00 1.18
N LEU A 80 -0.24 -2.07 1.75
CA LEU A 80 -1.66 -1.82 1.48
C LEU A 80 -1.81 -0.85 0.31
N GLY A 81 -2.66 -1.18 -0.66
CA GLY A 81 -2.92 -0.32 -1.82
C GLY A 81 -1.64 0.01 -2.58
N ALA A 82 -0.89 -1.03 -2.94
CA ALA A 82 0.47 -0.91 -3.47
C ALA A 82 0.52 -0.19 -4.82
N GLY A 83 -0.58 -0.18 -5.60
CA GLY A 83 -0.60 0.40 -6.93
C GLY A 83 0.47 -0.25 -7.81
N LEU A 84 1.47 0.54 -8.24
CA LEU A 84 2.61 0.05 -9.01
C LEU A 84 3.69 -0.67 -8.17
N GLY A 85 3.64 -0.56 -6.83
CA GLY A 85 4.50 -1.29 -5.90
C GLY A 85 5.81 -0.62 -5.52
N LEU A 86 6.01 0.67 -5.80
CA LEU A 86 7.32 1.33 -5.58
C LEU A 86 7.91 1.12 -4.18
N VAL A 87 7.09 1.31 -3.14
CA VAL A 87 7.57 1.27 -1.75
C VAL A 87 7.90 -0.15 -1.35
N GLY A 88 7.01 -1.10 -1.60
CA GLY A 88 7.22 -2.50 -1.28
C GLY A 88 8.31 -3.16 -2.11
N LEU A 89 8.48 -2.80 -3.38
CA LEU A 89 9.60 -3.30 -4.21
C LEU A 89 10.96 -2.78 -3.76
N LEU A 90 11.02 -1.55 -3.21
CA LEU A 90 12.20 -1.08 -2.52
C LEU A 90 12.43 -1.85 -1.22
N ALA A 91 11.38 -2.10 -0.43
CA ALA A 91 11.48 -2.88 0.80
C ALA A 91 11.90 -4.34 0.55
N ALA A 92 11.51 -4.91 -0.59
CA ALA A 92 11.88 -6.26 -1.04
C ALA A 92 13.40 -6.49 -1.15
N GLN A 93 14.19 -5.42 -1.20
CA GLN A 93 15.64 -5.50 -1.20
C GLN A 93 16.22 -5.87 0.17
N ALA A 94 15.44 -5.71 1.25
CA ALA A 94 15.89 -5.94 2.63
C ALA A 94 15.08 -7.02 3.37
N CYS A 95 13.83 -7.28 2.98
CA CYS A 95 13.01 -8.32 3.60
C CYS A 95 11.93 -8.88 2.64
N PRO A 96 11.35 -10.07 2.93
CA PRO A 96 10.16 -10.57 2.25
C PRO A 96 8.99 -9.58 2.30
N VAL A 97 8.29 -9.41 1.19
CA VAL A 97 7.16 -8.48 1.08
C VAL A 97 5.91 -9.12 0.46
N VAL A 98 4.77 -8.74 1.00
CA VAL A 98 3.45 -8.97 0.40
C VAL A 98 2.91 -7.63 -0.10
N LEU A 99 2.69 -7.52 -1.41
CA LEU A 99 2.13 -6.34 -2.05
C LEU A 99 0.65 -6.59 -2.31
N THR A 100 -0.21 -5.69 -1.84
CA THR A 100 -1.66 -5.88 -1.93
C THR A 100 -2.36 -4.73 -2.63
N ASP A 101 -3.35 -5.07 -3.46
CA ASP A 101 -4.29 -4.12 -4.04
C ASP A 101 -5.64 -4.83 -4.25
N HIS A 102 -6.71 -4.07 -4.45
CA HIS A 102 -8.05 -4.60 -4.63
C HIS A 102 -8.42 -4.80 -6.11
N ASN A 103 -7.84 -3.96 -6.99
CA ASN A 103 -8.22 -3.90 -8.39
C ASN A 103 -7.42 -4.90 -9.23
N ASP A 104 -8.11 -5.77 -9.96
CA ASP A 104 -7.46 -6.85 -10.74
C ASP A 104 -6.58 -6.33 -11.89
N VAL A 105 -6.89 -5.17 -12.47
CA VAL A 105 -6.04 -4.51 -13.48
C VAL A 105 -4.75 -4.03 -12.84
N VAL A 106 -4.84 -3.38 -11.68
CA VAL A 106 -3.68 -2.89 -10.92
C VAL A 106 -2.81 -4.08 -10.47
N LEU A 107 -3.41 -5.17 -9.99
CA LEU A 107 -2.69 -6.39 -9.59
C LEU A 107 -1.91 -7.01 -10.76
N ARG A 108 -2.44 -7.01 -11.98
CA ARG A 108 -1.70 -7.49 -13.17
C ARG A 108 -0.42 -6.67 -13.40
N VAL A 109 -0.51 -5.35 -13.32
CA VAL A 109 0.67 -4.47 -13.49
C VAL A 109 1.64 -4.60 -12.32
N LEU A 110 1.14 -4.68 -11.10
CA LEU A 110 1.94 -4.90 -9.89
C LEU A 110 2.75 -6.20 -9.97
N GLY A 111 2.14 -7.29 -10.45
CA GLY A 111 2.83 -8.56 -10.68
C GLY A 111 3.96 -8.43 -11.72
N ARG A 112 3.71 -7.75 -12.84
CA ARG A 112 4.74 -7.47 -13.86
C ARG A 112 5.88 -6.61 -13.30
N ASN A 113 5.57 -5.64 -12.44
CA ASN A 113 6.58 -4.82 -11.76
C ASN A 113 7.40 -5.64 -10.75
N ALA A 114 6.78 -6.59 -10.04
CA ALA A 114 7.51 -7.50 -9.15
C ALA A 114 8.52 -8.37 -9.93
N GLU A 115 8.11 -8.94 -11.06
CA GLU A 115 8.99 -9.73 -11.94
C GLU A 115 10.14 -8.88 -12.50
N LEU A 116 9.87 -7.63 -12.86
CA LEU A 116 10.85 -6.70 -13.43
C LEU A 116 11.99 -6.35 -12.45
N ASN A 117 11.76 -6.39 -11.15
CA ASN A 117 12.70 -5.89 -10.13
C ASN A 117 13.57 -6.95 -9.44
N GLN A 118 13.46 -8.24 -9.80
CA GLN A 118 14.32 -9.35 -9.34
C GLN A 118 14.90 -9.16 -7.92
N ALA A 119 14.03 -9.01 -6.92
CA ALA A 119 14.46 -8.63 -5.57
C ALA A 119 15.26 -9.74 -4.87
N HIS A 120 16.07 -9.34 -3.90
CA HIS A 120 16.85 -10.26 -3.04
C HIS A 120 15.96 -11.17 -2.20
N HIS A 121 14.75 -10.71 -1.85
CA HIS A 121 13.79 -11.46 -1.04
C HIS A 121 12.50 -11.75 -1.82
N SER A 122 11.69 -12.68 -1.29
CA SER A 122 10.43 -13.08 -1.91
C SER A 122 9.44 -11.92 -1.96
N ILE A 123 8.85 -11.72 -3.14
CA ILE A 123 7.71 -10.82 -3.35
C ILE A 123 6.48 -11.67 -3.66
N ARG A 124 5.34 -11.34 -3.04
CA ARG A 124 4.03 -11.91 -3.39
C ARG A 124 3.04 -10.79 -3.66
N CYS A 125 2.26 -10.89 -4.73
CA CYS A 125 1.20 -9.95 -5.05
C CYS A 125 -0.15 -10.63 -4.81
N LEU A 126 -1.04 -10.00 -4.03
CA LEU A 126 -2.31 -10.59 -3.61
C LEU A 126 -3.43 -9.58 -3.63
N LYS A 127 -4.64 -10.07 -3.87
CA LYS A 127 -5.84 -9.27 -3.71
C LYS A 127 -6.11 -8.98 -2.24
N LEU A 128 -6.47 -7.74 -1.93
CA LEU A 128 -6.99 -7.35 -0.63
C LEU A 128 -8.07 -6.28 -0.77
N GLU A 129 -9.31 -6.68 -0.50
CA GLU A 129 -10.38 -5.77 -0.11
C GLU A 129 -10.27 -5.50 1.39
N TRP A 130 -10.11 -4.24 1.82
CA TRP A 130 -9.85 -3.91 3.23
C TRP A 130 -10.94 -4.36 4.22
N ASN A 131 -12.16 -4.62 3.73
CA ASN A 131 -13.28 -5.14 4.53
C ASN A 131 -13.52 -6.66 4.37
N SER A 132 -12.70 -7.37 3.57
CA SER A 132 -12.82 -8.81 3.38
C SER A 132 -12.01 -9.56 4.43
N GLN A 133 -12.71 -10.24 5.34
CA GLN A 133 -12.02 -11.05 6.36
C GLN A 133 -11.28 -12.24 5.73
N ASP A 134 -11.84 -12.84 4.68
CA ASP A 134 -11.23 -13.96 3.96
C ASP A 134 -9.90 -13.54 3.31
N ASP A 135 -9.82 -12.34 2.75
CA ASP A 135 -8.58 -11.81 2.16
C ASP A 135 -7.52 -11.57 3.26
N ILE A 136 -7.94 -10.99 4.38
CA ILE A 136 -7.07 -10.72 5.53
C ILE A 136 -6.49 -12.03 6.08
N GLU A 137 -7.33 -13.05 6.26
CA GLU A 137 -6.90 -14.36 6.75
C GLU A 137 -5.90 -15.02 5.78
N GLN A 138 -6.16 -14.99 4.48
CA GLN A 138 -5.24 -15.50 3.47
C GLN A 138 -3.88 -14.78 3.49
N ILE A 139 -3.88 -13.46 3.66
CA ILE A 139 -2.64 -12.67 3.76
C ILE A 139 -1.89 -13.01 5.06
N LEU A 140 -2.59 -13.15 6.18
CA LEU A 140 -1.99 -13.57 7.44
C LEU A 140 -1.34 -14.96 7.34
N GLN A 141 -1.92 -15.90 6.59
CA GLN A 141 -1.31 -17.22 6.35
C GLN A 141 0.07 -17.15 5.66
N ILE A 142 0.41 -16.03 5.03
CA ILE A 142 1.70 -15.86 4.33
C ILE A 142 2.78 -15.32 5.25
N SER A 143 2.39 -14.63 6.34
CA SER A 143 3.35 -14.18 7.33
C SER A 143 4.09 -15.38 7.96
N PRO A 144 5.40 -15.29 8.25
CA PRO A 144 6.21 -16.44 8.67
C PRO A 144 5.70 -17.23 9.87
N ASP A 145 5.00 -16.56 10.79
CA ASP A 145 4.44 -17.13 12.02
C ASP A 145 2.89 -17.16 12.04
N HIS A 146 2.25 -16.78 10.93
CA HIS A 146 0.80 -16.59 10.80
C HIS A 146 0.20 -15.56 11.77
N LYS A 147 1.02 -14.69 12.38
CA LYS A 147 0.61 -13.70 13.39
C LYS A 147 0.75 -12.27 12.90
N GLY A 148 1.15 -12.04 11.66
CA GLY A 148 1.18 -10.71 11.04
C GLY A 148 2.55 -10.24 10.58
N PHE A 149 2.63 -8.95 10.26
CA PHE A 149 3.77 -8.32 9.59
C PHE A 149 4.48 -7.35 10.52
N ASP A 150 5.81 -7.26 10.43
CA ASP A 150 6.58 -6.37 11.30
C ASP A 150 6.36 -4.92 10.89
N ILE A 151 6.16 -4.72 9.60
CA ILE A 151 5.88 -3.43 9.01
C ILE A 151 4.71 -3.57 8.04
N VAL A 152 3.70 -2.73 8.23
CA VAL A 152 2.70 -2.42 7.20
C VAL A 152 3.12 -1.11 6.54
N LEU A 153 3.01 -1.05 5.22
CA LEU A 153 3.32 0.11 4.39
C LEU A 153 2.04 0.58 3.70
N GLY A 154 1.92 1.87 3.44
CA GLY A 154 0.86 2.41 2.61
C GLY A 154 1.21 3.82 2.15
N ALA A 155 0.99 4.13 0.88
CA ALA A 155 1.31 5.43 0.31
C ALA A 155 0.12 5.98 -0.48
N ASP A 156 -0.35 7.17 -0.09
CA ASP A 156 -1.54 7.83 -0.68
C ASP A 156 -2.84 6.98 -0.64
N VAL A 157 -2.92 6.04 0.31
CA VAL A 157 -4.10 5.20 0.57
C VAL A 157 -5.22 5.91 1.34
N CYS A 158 -4.96 7.10 1.89
CA CYS A 158 -5.95 7.90 2.60
C CYS A 158 -6.62 8.94 1.67
N TYR A 159 -7.44 8.48 0.72
CA TYR A 159 -8.10 9.36 -0.25
C TYR A 159 -9.64 9.46 -0.06
N SER A 160 -10.25 8.53 0.68
CA SER A 160 -11.70 8.46 0.88
C SER A 160 -12.07 8.35 2.36
N LEU A 161 -12.90 9.27 2.84
CA LEU A 161 -13.42 9.26 4.21
C LEU A 161 -14.13 7.95 4.58
N LYS A 162 -14.80 7.32 3.60
CA LYS A 162 -15.52 6.05 3.79
C LYS A 162 -14.56 4.87 3.96
N ALA A 163 -13.37 4.96 3.37
CA ALA A 163 -12.40 3.87 3.36
C ALA A 163 -11.44 3.91 4.56
N LEU A 164 -11.27 5.07 5.21
CA LEU A 164 -10.37 5.22 6.36
C LEU A 164 -10.62 4.21 7.49
N PRO A 165 -11.87 3.95 7.95
CA PRO A 165 -12.10 2.97 9.00
C PRO A 165 -11.61 1.56 8.62
N ALA A 166 -11.86 1.15 7.36
CA ALA A 166 -11.43 -0.14 6.83
C ALA A 166 -9.91 -0.22 6.74
N LEU A 167 -9.27 0.82 6.19
CA LEU A 167 -7.81 0.91 6.03
C LEU A 167 -7.07 0.76 7.37
N PHE A 168 -7.46 1.53 8.38
CA PHE A 168 -6.80 1.44 9.69
C PHE A 168 -7.17 0.14 10.41
N GLY A 169 -8.39 -0.37 10.23
CA GLY A 169 -8.80 -1.67 10.74
C GLY A 169 -7.94 -2.82 10.21
N VAL A 170 -7.74 -2.88 8.89
CA VAL A 170 -6.90 -3.93 8.28
C VAL A 170 -5.43 -3.77 8.66
N ALA A 171 -4.89 -2.55 8.70
CA ALA A 171 -3.52 -2.32 9.17
C ALA A 171 -3.31 -2.82 10.61
N SER A 172 -4.28 -2.59 11.50
CA SER A 172 -4.27 -3.07 12.88
C SER A 172 -4.26 -4.61 12.96
N GLN A 173 -5.12 -5.26 12.17
CA GLN A 173 -5.19 -6.72 12.08
C GLN A 173 -3.90 -7.34 11.53
N LEU A 174 -3.35 -6.77 10.46
CA LEU A 174 -2.12 -7.27 9.82
C LEU A 174 -0.88 -7.11 10.70
N LEU A 175 -0.85 -6.15 11.64
CA LEU A 175 0.24 -6.04 12.62
C LEU A 175 0.10 -7.04 13.78
N GLY A 176 -1.09 -7.59 14.00
CA GLY A 176 -1.35 -8.65 14.99
C GLY A 176 -1.12 -8.25 16.45
N GLY A 177 -1.11 -6.95 16.78
CA GLY A 177 -0.87 -6.48 18.16
C GLY A 177 0.56 -6.71 18.67
N ARG A 178 1.51 -7.02 17.77
CA ARG A 178 2.89 -7.37 18.15
C ARG A 178 3.70 -6.12 18.49
N LEU A 179 4.42 -6.18 19.61
CA LEU A 179 5.26 -5.07 20.06
C LEU A 179 6.35 -4.75 19.04
N GLY A 180 6.65 -3.47 18.86
CA GLY A 180 7.68 -3.00 17.93
C GLY A 180 7.27 -2.96 16.46
N CYS A 181 6.11 -3.50 16.10
CA CYS A 181 5.60 -3.47 14.72
C CYS A 181 4.99 -2.10 14.39
N LYS A 182 5.09 -1.68 13.12
CA LYS A 182 4.72 -0.33 12.71
C LYS A 182 3.89 -0.32 11.42
N PHE A 183 2.94 0.60 11.33
CA PHE A 183 2.37 1.02 10.05
C PHE A 183 3.04 2.34 9.64
N LEU A 184 3.76 2.34 8.52
CA LEU A 184 4.33 3.54 7.91
C LEU A 184 3.43 4.03 6.78
N LEU A 185 2.92 5.24 6.94
CA LEU A 185 1.95 5.84 6.05
C LEU A 185 2.55 7.08 5.38
N GLY A 186 2.81 7.01 4.07
CA GLY A 186 3.08 8.18 3.26
C GLY A 186 1.76 8.86 2.88
N TYR A 187 1.60 10.14 3.20
CA TYR A 187 0.37 10.88 2.95
C TYR A 187 0.65 12.24 2.33
N VAL A 188 -0.14 12.60 1.32
CA VAL A 188 -0.20 13.97 0.78
C VAL A 188 -1.56 14.59 1.10
N SER A 189 -1.53 15.73 1.80
CA SER A 189 -2.72 16.49 2.16
C SER A 189 -3.39 17.04 0.91
N ARG A 190 -4.66 16.65 0.72
CA ARG A 190 -5.52 17.10 -0.39
C ARG A 190 -6.85 17.66 0.10
N ALA A 191 -7.29 17.27 1.30
CA ALA A 191 -8.56 17.69 1.85
C ALA A 191 -8.48 17.77 3.39
N TYR A 192 -8.84 18.92 3.93
CA TYR A 192 -8.86 19.18 5.36
C TYR A 192 -9.70 18.18 6.17
N SER A 193 -10.77 17.65 5.57
CA SER A 193 -11.61 16.62 6.19
C SER A 193 -10.87 15.29 6.37
N ILE A 194 -10.04 14.90 5.41
CA ILE A 194 -9.20 13.70 5.48
C ILE A 194 -8.10 13.88 6.51
N ASP A 195 -7.42 15.04 6.51
CA ASP A 195 -6.32 15.34 7.45
C ASP A 195 -6.73 15.09 8.91
N LYS A 196 -7.93 15.56 9.29
CA LYS A 196 -8.48 15.32 10.63
C LYS A 196 -8.84 13.86 10.88
N GLN A 197 -9.43 13.21 9.89
CA GLN A 197 -9.95 11.86 10.05
C GLN A 197 -8.85 10.80 10.07
N ILE A 198 -7.68 11.04 9.47
CA ILE A 198 -6.50 10.17 9.63
C ILE A 198 -6.16 10.00 11.11
N LEU A 199 -6.06 11.11 11.86
CA LEU A 199 -5.71 11.07 13.29
C LEU A 199 -6.78 10.34 14.11
N ILE A 200 -8.05 10.63 13.84
CA ILE A 200 -9.19 10.05 14.57
C ILE A 200 -9.30 8.54 14.29
N GLN A 201 -9.27 8.13 13.02
CA GLN A 201 -9.43 6.73 12.64
C GLN A 201 -8.23 5.88 13.05
N ALA A 202 -7.01 6.43 13.02
CA ALA A 202 -5.84 5.79 13.59
C ALA A 202 -6.05 5.47 15.08
N GLN A 203 -6.51 6.44 15.88
CA GLN A 203 -6.78 6.24 17.31
C GLN A 203 -7.90 5.23 17.55
N ILE A 204 -8.99 5.28 16.78
CA ILE A 204 -10.10 4.31 16.88
C ILE A 204 -9.60 2.88 16.62
N ALA A 205 -8.68 2.70 15.66
CA ALA A 205 -8.07 1.42 15.36
C ALA A 205 -6.97 0.98 16.35
N GLY A 206 -6.72 1.76 17.41
CA GLY A 206 -5.79 1.46 18.48
C GLY A 206 -4.35 1.94 18.24
N PHE A 207 -4.13 2.81 17.27
CA PHE A 207 -2.80 3.36 16.97
C PHE A 207 -2.49 4.63 17.77
N SER A 208 -1.25 4.70 18.27
CA SER A 208 -0.56 5.98 18.40
C SER A 208 0.00 6.37 17.03
N ILE A 209 -0.24 7.60 16.60
CA ILE A 209 0.22 8.16 15.33
C ILE A 209 1.15 9.35 15.60
N GLN A 210 2.28 9.38 14.91
CA GLN A 210 3.25 10.48 14.99
C GLN A 210 3.79 10.80 13.60
N GLU A 211 4.06 12.08 13.35
CA GLU A 211 4.84 12.49 12.18
C GLU A 211 6.28 12.05 12.36
N VAL A 212 6.84 11.46 11.30
CA VAL A 212 8.26 11.17 11.27
C VAL A 212 9.01 12.49 11.11
N PRO A 213 9.97 12.81 12.00
CA PRO A 213 10.74 14.05 11.94
C PRO A 213 11.37 14.28 10.57
N ASN A 214 11.34 15.53 10.10
CA ASN A 214 11.94 15.98 8.83
C ASN A 214 11.35 15.33 7.56
N THR A 215 10.17 14.72 7.61
CA THR A 215 9.50 14.17 6.42
C THR A 215 8.43 15.07 5.84
N ARG A 216 7.89 16.02 6.62
CA ARG A 216 6.94 17.02 6.14
C ARG A 216 7.61 17.95 5.12
N LYS A 217 7.05 18.05 3.91
CA LYS A 217 7.58 18.88 2.83
C LYS A 217 6.51 19.37 1.88
N ASP A 218 6.72 20.57 1.34
CA ASP A 218 5.97 21.11 0.21
C ASP A 218 6.32 20.31 -1.05
N LEU A 219 5.30 19.85 -1.78
CA LEU A 219 5.42 19.11 -3.03
C LEU A 219 5.08 19.98 -4.25
N GLY A 220 4.83 21.27 -4.05
CA GLY A 220 4.35 22.20 -5.06
C GLY A 220 2.83 22.14 -5.24
N GLY A 221 2.26 23.17 -5.86
CA GLY A 221 0.82 23.20 -6.17
C GLY A 221 -0.09 23.19 -4.93
N SER A 222 0.39 23.73 -3.81
CA SER A 222 -0.31 23.72 -2.50
C SER A 222 -0.48 22.33 -1.88
N LEU A 223 0.27 21.32 -2.35
CA LEU A 223 0.29 19.99 -1.78
C LEU A 223 1.42 19.87 -0.75
N GLU A 224 1.10 19.32 0.42
CA GLU A 224 2.08 19.02 1.45
C GLU A 224 2.09 17.52 1.74
N GLY A 225 3.27 16.91 1.68
CA GLY A 225 3.47 15.50 1.99
C GLY A 225 4.09 15.29 3.37
N VAL A 226 3.75 14.20 4.04
CA VAL A 226 4.35 13.78 5.32
C VAL A 226 4.36 12.25 5.44
N VAL A 227 5.34 11.69 6.15
CA VAL A 227 5.33 10.29 6.56
C VAL A 227 4.88 10.19 8.01
N TYR A 228 3.85 9.39 8.27
CA TYR A 228 3.42 9.02 9.61
C TYR A 228 3.99 7.65 10.00
N SER A 229 4.38 7.52 11.26
CA SER A 229 4.64 6.23 11.91
C SER A 229 3.51 5.95 12.89
N LEU A 230 2.89 4.79 12.75
CA LEU A 230 1.81 4.33 13.61
C LEU A 230 2.23 3.06 14.36
N THR A 231 1.95 2.99 15.65
CA THR A 231 2.21 1.82 16.51
C THR A 231 0.97 1.49 17.32
N LEU A 232 0.62 0.21 17.42
CA LEU A 232 -0.48 -0.22 18.28
C LEU A 232 -0.14 0.05 19.76
N GLN A 233 -1.10 0.64 20.47
CA GLN A 233 -0.97 0.86 21.91
C GLN A 233 -1.27 -0.44 22.65
N GLU A 234 -0.54 -0.70 23.74
CA GLU A 234 -0.93 -1.76 24.66
C GLU A 234 -2.35 -1.46 25.17
N ARG A 235 -3.26 -2.42 25.02
CA ARG A 235 -4.57 -2.30 25.64
C ARG A 235 -4.34 -2.30 27.14
N SER A 236 -4.48 -1.13 27.76
CA SER A 236 -4.56 -1.03 29.22
C SER A 236 -5.68 -1.96 29.65
N GLY A 237 -5.31 -3.06 30.33
CA GLY A 237 -6.26 -4.09 30.71
C GLY A 237 -7.46 -3.44 31.40
N THR A 238 -8.65 -3.68 30.88
CA THR A 238 -9.87 -3.49 31.66
C THR A 238 -9.71 -4.41 32.86
N HIS A 239 -9.35 -3.82 34.01
CA HIS A 239 -9.62 -4.45 35.29
C HIS A 239 -11.13 -4.66 35.33
N SER A 240 -11.51 -5.93 35.10
CA SER A 240 -12.68 -6.66 35.62
C SER A 240 -13.94 -5.86 35.89
#